data_AF-A0A819SS69-F1
#
_entry.id   AF-A0A819SS69-F1
#
_cell.length_a   1.000
_cell.length_b   1.000
_cell.length_c   1.000
_cell.angle_alpha   90.00
_cell.angle_beta   90.00
_cell.angle_gamma   90.00
#
_symmetry.space_group_name_H-M   'P 1'
#
loop_
_entity.id
_entity.type
_entity.pdbx_description
1 polymer ?
#
loop_
_entity_poly.entity_id
_entity_poly.type
_entity_poly.pdbx_seq_one_letter_code
_entity_poly.pdbx_strand_id
1 'polypeptide(L)'
;MSSYFFVALAKIAITTNPEITFLGQRMLELVRPIRKLLKIEHTALENFEALKVLTNLASIGESVRKRILKEGGFSTIEQYMFEEHSMLGQAPVECMYNLVVQEE
;
A
#
# COMPACT_ATOMS: atom_id res chain seq x y z
N MET A 1 -8.81 17.46 1.96
CA MET A 1 -9.38 16.96 0.70
C MET A 1 -8.60 15.80 0.06
N SER A 2 -7.44 15.35 0.59
CA SER A 2 -6.47 14.54 -0.18
C SER A 2 -6.35 13.04 0.17
N SER A 3 -6.80 12.54 1.32
CA SER A 3 -6.58 11.12 1.70
C SER A 3 -7.67 10.19 1.14
N TYR A 4 -8.94 10.55 1.34
CA TYR A 4 -10.09 9.77 0.88
C TYR A 4 -10.18 9.57 -0.63
N PHE A 5 -9.64 10.51 -1.43
CA PHE A 5 -9.64 10.39 -2.90
C PHE A 5 -8.77 9.22 -3.36
N PHE A 6 -7.55 9.10 -2.82
CA PHE A 6 -6.65 8.01 -3.16
C PHE A 6 -7.14 6.68 -2.59
N VAL A 7 -7.76 6.68 -1.41
CA VAL A 7 -8.41 5.50 -0.83
C VAL A 7 -9.61 5.06 -1.68
N ALA A 8 -10.42 5.99 -2.19
CA ALA A 8 -11.53 5.66 -3.10
C ALA A 8 -11.02 5.12 -4.44
N LEU A 9 -9.96 5.71 -5.01
CA LEU A 9 -9.31 5.21 -6.23
C LEU A 9 -8.73 3.80 -6.04
N ALA A 10 -8.12 3.55 -4.88
CA ALA A 10 -7.63 2.24 -4.51
C ALA A 10 -8.77 1.25 -4.25
N LYS A 11 -9.85 1.65 -3.57
CA LYS A 11 -11.05 0.81 -3.39
C LYS A 11 -11.67 0.41 -4.72
N ILE A 12 -11.73 1.33 -5.69
CA ILE A 12 -12.13 1.00 -7.07
C ILE A 12 -11.12 0.00 -7.69
N ALA A 13 -9.82 0.22 -7.54
CA ALA A 13 -8.77 -0.72 -7.98
C ALA A 13 -8.88 -2.13 -7.37
N ILE A 14 -9.43 -2.23 -6.16
CA ILE A 14 -9.60 -3.47 -5.42
C ILE A 14 -10.84 -4.24 -5.89
N THR A 15 -11.94 -3.52 -6.20
CA THR A 15 -13.22 -4.16 -6.57
C THR A 15 -13.38 -4.43 -8.07
N THR A 16 -12.48 -3.91 -8.91
CA THR A 16 -12.50 -4.12 -10.36
C THR A 16 -11.16 -4.66 -10.82
N ASN A 17 -11.16 -5.54 -11.84
CA ASN A 17 -9.92 -6.14 -12.37
C ASN A 17 -8.89 -5.03 -12.64
N PRO A 18 -7.74 -5.02 -11.93
CA PRO A 18 -6.76 -3.94 -12.02
C PRO A 18 -6.21 -3.72 -13.44
N GLU A 19 -6.16 -4.77 -14.27
CA GLU A 19 -5.77 -4.67 -15.68
C GLU A 19 -6.77 -3.87 -16.52
N ILE A 20 -8.05 -3.92 -16.14
CA ILE A 20 -9.16 -3.21 -16.81
C ILE A 20 -9.28 -1.78 -16.27
N THR A 21 -9.07 -1.59 -14.96
CA THR A 21 -9.22 -0.29 -14.28
C THR A 21 -8.01 0.62 -14.46
N PHE A 22 -6.82 0.06 -14.62
CA PHE A 22 -5.57 0.80 -14.85
C PHE A 22 -4.80 0.18 -16.01
N LEU A 23 -5.03 0.72 -17.20
CA LEU A 23 -4.27 0.36 -18.40
C LEU A 23 -2.75 0.59 -18.16
N GLY A 24 -1.97 -0.49 -18.13
CA GLY A 24 -0.51 -0.46 -18.14
C GLY A 24 0.16 -0.01 -16.82
N GLN A 25 1.22 0.80 -16.93
CA GLN A 25 2.10 1.17 -15.79
C GLN A 25 1.49 2.15 -14.77
N ARG A 26 0.24 2.60 -14.95
CA ARG A 26 -0.38 3.64 -14.10
C ARG A 26 -0.52 3.23 -12.63
N MET A 27 -0.63 1.94 -12.33
CA MET A 27 -0.63 1.45 -10.94
C MET A 27 0.69 1.72 -10.22
N LEU A 28 1.81 1.72 -10.96
CA LEU A 28 3.14 2.02 -10.41
C LEU A 28 3.25 3.49 -9.99
N GLU A 29 2.46 4.38 -10.60
CA GLU A 29 2.42 5.80 -10.25
C GLU A 29 1.68 6.05 -8.93
N LEU A 30 0.80 5.12 -8.51
CA LEU A 30 0.07 5.21 -7.24
C LEU A 30 0.94 4.83 -6.04
N VAL A 31 1.98 4.02 -6.22
CA VAL A 31 2.86 3.56 -5.14
C VAL A 31 3.49 4.73 -4.37
N ARG A 32 4.05 5.70 -5.09
CA ARG A 32 4.78 6.82 -4.48
C ARG A 32 3.87 7.79 -3.71
N PRO A 33 2.72 8.22 -4.24
CA PRO A 33 1.71 8.99 -3.49
C PRO A 33 1.21 8.26 -2.25
N ILE A 34 0.82 6.98 -2.36
CA ILE A 34 0.28 6.23 -1.20
C ILE A 34 1.35 6.07 -0.13
N ARG A 35 2.59 5.71 -0.49
CA ARG A 35 3.69 5.64 0.49
C ARG A 35 3.93 6.97 1.20
N LYS A 36 3.78 8.11 0.52
CA LYS A 36 3.89 9.45 1.14
C LYS A 36 2.77 9.76 2.15
N LEU A 37 1.67 9.01 2.13
CA LEU A 37 0.62 9.10 3.14
C LEU A 37 1.01 8.39 4.43
N LEU A 38 2.02 7.52 4.42
CA LEU A 38 2.56 6.90 5.64
C LEU A 38 3.50 7.88 6.33
N LYS A 39 2.98 8.57 7.35
CA LYS A 39 3.73 9.50 8.20
C LYS A 39 3.30 9.36 9.65
N ILE A 40 4.27 9.48 10.55
CA ILE A 40 4.04 9.47 12.01
C ILE A 40 3.09 10.61 12.43
N GLU A 41 3.06 11.71 11.68
CA GLU A 41 2.20 12.88 11.92
C GLU A 41 0.71 12.64 11.56
N HIS A 42 0.41 11.62 10.76
CA HIS A 42 -0.96 11.31 10.34
C HIS A 42 -1.70 10.48 11.38
N THR A 43 -3.02 10.52 11.33
CA THR A 43 -3.85 9.72 12.24
C THR A 43 -3.65 8.22 12.00
N ALA A 44 -3.84 7.40 13.04
CA ALA A 44 -3.74 5.95 12.93
C ALA A 44 -4.67 5.37 11.84
N LEU A 45 -5.85 5.97 11.63
CA LEU A 45 -6.79 5.55 10.59
C LEU A 45 -6.25 5.85 9.18
N GLU A 46 -5.67 7.03 8.95
CA GLU A 46 -5.10 7.38 7.64
C GLU A 46 -3.90 6.49 7.30
N ASN A 47 -3.02 6.22 8.27
CA ASN A 47 -1.91 5.29 8.09
C ASN A 47 -2.42 3.86 7.83
N PHE A 48 -3.47 3.43 8.54
CA PHE A 48 -4.09 2.12 8.33
C PHE A 48 -4.68 1.98 6.93
N GLU A 49 -5.44 2.97 6.47
CA GLU A 49 -6.00 2.95 5.12
C GLU A 49 -4.90 2.93 4.05
N ALA A 50 -3.85 3.75 4.21
CA ALA A 50 -2.71 3.76 3.30
C ALA A 50 -1.96 2.42 3.27
N LEU A 51 -1.77 1.77 4.42
CA LEU A 51 -1.18 0.43 4.52
C LEU A 51 -2.06 -0.61 3.79
N LYS A 52 -3.37 -0.63 4.03
CA LYS A 52 -4.28 -1.56 3.32
C LYS A 52 -4.23 -1.36 1.81
N VAL A 53 -4.09 -0.13 1.33
CA VAL A 53 -3.89 0.14 -0.10
C VAL A 53 -2.56 -0.45 -0.60
N LEU A 54 -1.45 -0.25 0.12
CA LEU A 54 -0.16 -0.84 -0.26
C LEU A 54 -0.17 -2.37 -0.24
N THR A 55 -0.84 -2.98 0.76
CA THR A 55 -1.03 -4.43 0.84
C THR A 55 -1.67 -4.98 -0.42
N ASN A 56 -2.74 -4.33 -0.88
CA ASN A 56 -3.47 -4.73 -2.08
C ASN A 56 -2.66 -4.45 -3.35
N LEU A 57 -1.88 -3.37 -3.41
CA LEU A 57 -0.97 -3.12 -4.54
C LEU A 57 0.13 -4.19 -4.62
N ALA A 58 0.66 -4.63 -3.48
CA ALA A 58 1.69 -5.66 -3.41
C ALA A 58 1.19 -7.04 -3.89
N SER A 59 -0.11 -7.33 -3.77
CA SER A 59 -0.71 -8.58 -4.25
C SER A 59 -0.95 -8.61 -5.77
N ILE A 60 -0.84 -7.49 -6.49
CA ILE A 60 -1.11 -7.44 -7.93
C ILE A 60 -0.02 -8.14 -8.76
N GLY A 61 1.24 -7.99 -8.38
CA GLY A 61 2.33 -8.62 -9.12
C GLY A 61 3.73 -8.06 -8.84
N GLU A 62 4.73 -8.73 -9.39
CA GLU A 62 6.15 -8.49 -9.10
C GLU A 62 6.61 -7.08 -9.46
N SER A 63 6.11 -6.51 -10.56
CA SER A 63 6.46 -5.14 -11.00
C SER A 63 6.04 -4.08 -9.97
N VAL A 64 4.88 -4.25 -9.33
CA VAL A 64 4.38 -3.36 -8.28
C VAL A 64 5.18 -3.54 -7.00
N ARG A 65 5.47 -4.79 -6.60
CA ARG A 65 6.34 -5.09 -5.44
C ARG A 65 7.71 -4.45 -5.60
N LYS A 66 8.37 -4.63 -6.75
CA LYS A 66 9.66 -3.98 -7.07
C LYS A 66 9.57 -2.46 -6.97
N ARG A 67 8.45 -1.86 -7.37
CA ARG A 67 8.25 -0.41 -7.24
C ARG A 67 8.09 0.02 -5.79
N ILE A 68 7.33 -0.71 -4.96
CA ILE A 68 7.18 -0.44 -3.53
C ILE A 68 8.54 -0.49 -2.83
N LEU A 69 9.35 -1.52 -3.12
CA LEU A 69 10.71 -1.64 -2.58
C LEU A 69 11.60 -0.47 -3.01
N LYS A 70 11.60 -0.10 -4.30
CA LYS A 70 12.40 1.00 -4.84
C LYS A 70 12.05 2.37 -4.24
N GLU A 71 10.80 2.59 -3.85
CA GLU A 71 10.37 3.84 -3.22
C GLU A 71 10.61 3.85 -1.69
N GLY A 72 11.28 2.84 -1.13
CA GLY A 72 11.57 2.74 0.30
C GLY A 72 10.41 2.20 1.12
N GLY A 73 9.45 1.52 0.49
CA GLY A 73 8.27 0.96 1.15
C GLY A 73 8.62 -0.07 2.23
N PHE A 74 9.65 -0.90 2.02
CA PHE A 74 10.05 -1.94 2.96
C PHE A 74 10.35 -1.38 4.35
N SER A 75 11.31 -0.45 4.45
CA SER A 75 11.69 0.16 5.74
C SER A 75 10.55 0.95 6.36
N THR A 76 9.73 1.62 5.56
CA THR A 76 8.55 2.32 6.09
C THR A 76 7.55 1.34 6.70
N ILE A 77 7.21 0.25 6.00
CA ILE A 77 6.25 -0.76 6.48
C ILE A 77 6.80 -1.49 7.71
N GLU A 78 8.10 -1.82 7.71
CA GLU A 78 8.78 -2.43 8.85
C GLU A 78 8.66 -1.56 10.11
N GLN A 79 8.85 -0.24 10.01
CA GLN A 79 8.66 0.67 11.14
C GLN A 79 7.25 0.59 11.73
N TYR A 80 6.23 0.51 10.86
CA TYR A 80 4.83 0.36 11.29
C TYR A 80 4.51 -0.99 11.92
N MET A 81 5.33 -2.04 11.71
CA MET A 81 5.15 -3.33 12.42
C MET A 81 5.51 -3.23 13.91
N PHE A 82 6.33 -2.25 14.29
CA PHE A 82 6.73 -2.02 15.68
C PHE A 82 5.93 -0.92 16.38
N GLU A 83 5.04 -0.21 15.66
CA GLU A 83 4.12 0.74 16.28
C GLU A 83 3.01 0.00 17.04
N GLU A 84 2.92 0.22 18.35
CA GLU A 84 1.86 -0.31 19.22
C GLU A 84 0.54 0.46 19.07
N HIS A 85 0.06 0.61 17.83
CA HIS A 85 -1.26 1.15 17.55
C HIS A 85 -2.25 0.01 17.29
N SER A 86 -3.25 -0.11 18.15
CA SER A 86 -4.32 -1.13 18.08
C SER A 86 -5.02 -1.21 16.72
N MET A 87 -5.09 -0.08 16.00
CA MET A 87 -5.69 0.01 14.67
C MET A 87 -4.76 -0.42 13.53
N LEU A 88 -3.45 -0.32 13.70
CA LEU A 88 -2.47 -0.68 12.67
C LEU A 88 -2.18 -2.19 12.69
N GLY A 89 -2.21 -2.81 13.88
CA GLY A 89 -2.36 -4.24 14.12
C GLY A 89 -1.71 -5.16 13.09
N GLN A 90 -2.52 -5.74 12.20
CA GLN A 90 -2.09 -6.75 11.22
C GLN A 90 -1.74 -6.18 9.85
N ALA A 91 -2.09 -4.92 9.55
CA ALA A 91 -1.96 -4.37 8.20
C ALA A 91 -0.49 -4.26 7.71
N PRO A 92 0.47 -3.78 8.54
CA PRO A 92 1.89 -3.80 8.18
C PRO A 92 2.43 -5.22 7.92
N VAL A 93 2.02 -6.18 8.75
CA VAL A 93 2.43 -7.59 8.64
C VAL A 93 1.93 -8.20 7.33
N GLU A 94 0.64 -7.99 7.02
CA GLU A 94 0.02 -8.45 5.77
C GLU A 94 0.68 -7.82 4.54
N CYS A 95 1.00 -6.52 4.62
CA CYS A 95 1.72 -5.84 3.54
C CYS A 95 3.13 -6.42 3.35
N MET A 96 3.84 -6.67 4.45
CA MET A 96 5.17 -7.26 4.41
C MET A 96 5.15 -8.68 3.83
N TYR A 97 4.16 -9.49 4.23
CA TYR A 97 3.94 -10.81 3.65
C TYR A 97 3.77 -10.74 2.13
N ASN A 98 2.89 -9.88 1.63
CA ASN A 98 2.68 -9.72 0.19
C ASN A 98 3.92 -9.20 -0.54
N LEU A 99 4.83 -8.46 0.13
CA LEU A 99 6.09 -8.01 -0.47
C LEU A 99 7.13 -9.13 -0.57
N VAL A 100 7.16 -10.03 0.42
CA VAL A 100 8.16 -11.11 0.53
C VAL A 100 7.73 -12.35 -0.23
N VAL A 101 6.43 -12.65 -0.29
CA VAL A 101 5.91 -13.78 -1.07
C VAL A 101 6.11 -13.51 -2.55
N GLN A 102 7.10 -14.19 -3.13
CA GLN A 102 7.15 -14.44 -4.55
C GLN A 102 6.34 -15.72 -4.80
N GLU A 103 5.15 -15.58 -5.37
CA GLU A 103 4.60 -16.70 -6.14
C GLU A 103 5.51 -16.89 -7.36
N GLU A 104 6.07 -18.09 -7.50
CA GLU A 104 6.93 -18.54 -8.61
C GLU A 104 6.21 -18.44 -9.96
#